data_AF-A0A6L8T871-F1
#
_entry.id   AF-A0A6L8T871-F1
#
_cell.length_a   1.000
_cell.length_b   1.000
_cell.length_c   1.000
_cell.angle_alpha   90.00
_cell.angle_beta   90.00
_cell.angle_gamma   90.00
#
_symmetry.space_group_name_H-M   'P 1'
#
loop_
_entity.id
_entity.type
_entity.pdbx_description
1 polymer ?
#
loop_
_entity_poly.entity_id
_entity_poly.type
_entity_poly.pdbx_seq_one_letter_code
_entity_poly.pdbx_strand_id
1 'polypeptide(L)'
;MGYCFMDIKKIKSLNVMAAKYKHNYREITVPNAVPELSGMNRELVPLIGKDGNPVDYNEAFKQKMESLEYYKDHKLRSNAVLAYEIVTT
;
A
#
# COMPACT_ATOMS: atom_id res chain seq x y z
N MET A 1 -20.59 2.41 -23.59
CA MET A 1 -20.24 3.65 -22.86
C MET A 1 -19.51 3.23 -21.60
N GLY A 2 -18.22 3.53 -21.46
CA GLY A 2 -17.48 3.27 -20.22
C GLY A 2 -17.60 4.49 -19.31
N TYR A 3 -17.83 4.27 -18.02
CA TYR A 3 -17.74 5.32 -17.01
C TYR A 3 -16.35 5.29 -16.39
N CYS A 4 -15.83 6.47 -16.02
CA CYS A 4 -14.63 6.56 -15.20
C CYS A 4 -15.02 6.34 -13.73
N PHE A 5 -14.53 5.26 -13.11
CA PHE A 5 -14.72 5.02 -11.69
C PHE A 5 -13.41 5.29 -10.94
N MET A 6 -13.47 6.20 -9.98
CA MET A 6 -12.38 6.48 -9.04
C MET A 6 -12.93 6.48 -7.61
N ASP A 7 -12.34 5.66 -6.74
CA ASP A 7 -12.63 5.62 -5.30
C ASP A 7 -11.35 5.88 -4.50
N ILE A 8 -11.47 6.65 -3.43
CA ILE A 8 -10.34 7.04 -2.57
C ILE A 8 -10.61 6.66 -1.13
N LYS A 9 -9.76 5.80 -0.57
CA LYS A 9 -9.84 5.34 0.82
C LYS A 9 -8.62 5.81 1.63
N LYS A 10 -8.89 6.33 2.84
CA LYS A 10 -7.84 6.74 3.80
C LYS A 10 -7.36 5.52 4.60
N ILE A 11 -6.05 5.30 4.65
CA ILE A 11 -5.40 4.31 5.52
C ILE A 11 -4.85 5.04 6.75
N LYS A 12 -5.28 4.64 7.95
CA LYS A 12 -4.94 5.33 9.22
C LYS A 12 -4.10 4.50 10.19
N SER A 13 -3.83 3.24 9.89
CA SER A 13 -3.04 2.37 10.76
C SER A 13 -2.18 1.40 9.95
N LEU A 14 -1.06 0.98 10.54
CA LEU A 14 -0.14 0.01 9.95
C LEU A 14 -0.79 -1.38 9.78
N ASN A 15 -1.77 -1.72 10.63
CA ASN A 15 -2.51 -2.97 10.50
C ASN A 15 -3.39 -2.98 9.22
N VAL A 16 -4.07 -1.87 8.95
CA VAL A 16 -4.86 -1.75 7.70
C VAL A 16 -3.94 -1.73 6.50
N MET A 17 -2.79 -1.05 6.58
CA MET A 17 -1.78 -1.03 5.52
C MET A 17 -1.24 -2.44 5.21
N ALA A 18 -0.88 -3.23 6.22
CA ALA A 18 -0.48 -4.63 6.06
C ALA A 18 -1.60 -5.50 5.44
N ALA A 19 -2.85 -5.29 5.86
CA ALA A 19 -3.99 -6.00 5.28
C ALA A 19 -4.19 -5.66 3.79
N LYS A 20 -3.96 -4.40 3.40
CA LYS A 20 -4.00 -3.98 1.99
C LYS A 20 -2.89 -4.61 1.18
N TYR A 21 -1.66 -4.65 1.70
CA TYR A 21 -0.54 -5.33 1.04
C TYR A 21 -0.89 -6.79 0.75
N LYS A 22 -1.32 -7.54 1.78
CA LYS A 22 -1.73 -8.95 1.66
C LYS A 22 -2.81 -9.17 0.61
N HIS A 23 -3.82 -8.30 0.57
CA HIS A 23 -4.90 -8.38 -0.40
C HIS A 23 -4.42 -8.08 -1.84
N ASN A 24 -3.60 -7.04 -2.02
CA ASN A 24 -3.15 -6.57 -3.33
C ASN A 24 -2.11 -7.53 -3.95
N TYR A 25 -1.20 -8.05 -3.14
CA TYR A 25 -0.19 -9.03 -3.55
C TYR A 25 -0.70 -10.49 -3.54
N ARG A 26 -1.99 -10.70 -3.26
CA ARG A 26 -2.62 -12.03 -3.25
C ARG A 26 -1.98 -13.03 -2.28
N GLU A 27 -1.49 -12.55 -1.14
CA GLU A 27 -1.00 -13.41 -0.04
C GLU A 27 -2.13 -14.09 0.75
N ILE A 28 -3.38 -13.73 0.46
CA ILE A 28 -4.60 -14.29 1.04
C ILE A 28 -5.59 -14.69 -0.05
N THR A 29 -6.45 -15.65 0.25
CA THR A 29 -7.56 -16.04 -0.63
C THR A 29 -8.60 -14.92 -0.69
N VAL A 30 -8.89 -14.44 -1.89
CA VAL A 30 -9.93 -13.43 -2.14
C VAL A 30 -11.09 -14.10 -2.88
N PRO A 31 -12.31 -14.13 -2.32
CA PRO A 31 -13.42 -14.92 -2.87
C PRO A 31 -13.79 -14.62 -4.33
N ASN A 32 -13.64 -13.36 -4.75
CA ASN A 32 -14.00 -12.91 -6.10
C ASN A 32 -12.78 -12.83 -7.04
N ALA A 33 -11.64 -13.40 -6.65
CA ALA A 33 -10.45 -13.47 -7.49
C ALA A 33 -10.24 -14.91 -7.97
N VAL A 34 -9.84 -15.05 -9.23
CA VAL A 34 -9.44 -16.34 -9.84
C VAL A 34 -7.94 -16.53 -9.58
N PRO A 35 -7.51 -17.45 -8.69
CA PRO A 35 -6.10 -17.56 -8.27
C PRO A 35 -5.14 -17.87 -9.42
N GLU A 36 -5.61 -18.59 -10.43
CA GLU A 36 -4.84 -19.01 -11.61
C GLU A 36 -4.42 -17.80 -12.47
N LEU A 37 -5.16 -16.70 -12.40
CA LEU A 37 -4.86 -15.46 -13.14
C LEU A 37 -3.96 -14.51 -12.34
N SER A 38 -3.52 -14.86 -11.13
CA SER A 38 -2.69 -14.00 -10.29
C SER A 38 -1.39 -13.57 -10.97
N GLY A 39 -0.77 -14.45 -11.76
CA GLY A 39 0.45 -14.15 -12.53
C GLY A 39 0.26 -13.14 -13.67
N MET A 40 -0.99 -12.77 -14.00
CA MET A 40 -1.27 -11.70 -14.95
C MET A 40 -1.26 -10.30 -14.31
N ASN A 41 -1.33 -10.23 -12.97
CA ASN A 41 -1.26 -8.96 -12.25
C ASN A 41 0.13 -8.35 -12.41
N ARG A 42 0.20 -7.02 -12.50
CA ARG A 42 1.45 -6.28 -12.63
C ARG A 42 1.49 -5.18 -11.60
N GLU A 43 2.62 -5.07 -10.91
CA GLU A 43 2.93 -3.90 -10.09
C GLU A 43 3.58 -2.85 -11.00
N LEU A 44 2.97 -1.66 -11.07
CA LEU A 44 3.48 -0.58 -11.92
C LEU A 44 4.62 0.17 -11.24
N VAL A 45 4.58 0.26 -9.91
CA VAL A 45 5.59 0.95 -9.10
C VAL A 45 6.03 0.03 -7.97
N PRO A 46 7.09 -0.79 -8.18
CA PRO A 46 7.57 -1.67 -7.14
C PRO A 46 8.15 -0.85 -5.98
N LEU A 47 7.85 -1.27 -4.75
CA LEU A 47 8.43 -0.69 -3.55
C LEU A 47 9.74 -1.42 -3.24
N ILE A 48 10.86 -0.73 -3.45
CA ILE A 48 12.19 -1.27 -3.28
C ILE A 48 12.82 -0.68 -2.02
N GLY A 49 13.31 -1.55 -1.15
CA GLY A 49 14.02 -1.18 0.06
C GLY A 49 15.42 -0.65 -0.20
N LYS A 50 16.07 -0.16 0.86
CA LYS A 50 17.46 0.35 0.80
C LYS A 50 18.48 -0.70 0.34
N ASP A 51 18.16 -1.98 0.49
CA ASP A 51 18.96 -3.14 0.10
C ASP A 51 18.70 -3.62 -1.34
N GLY A 52 17.79 -2.96 -2.07
CA GLY A 52 17.43 -3.32 -3.44
C GLY A 52 16.37 -4.41 -3.56
N ASN A 53 15.85 -4.93 -2.44
CA ASN A 53 14.82 -5.96 -2.44
C ASN A 53 13.40 -5.38 -2.35
N PRO A 54 12.37 -6.08 -2.86
CA PRO A 54 10.98 -5.68 -2.65
C PRO A 54 10.62 -5.64 -1.16
N VAL A 55 9.92 -4.59 -0.75
CA VAL A 55 9.44 -4.40 0.62
C VAL A 55 7.93 -4.21 0.67
N ASP A 56 7.35 -4.49 1.83
CA ASP A 56 5.92 -4.27 2.05
C ASP A 56 5.58 -2.78 2.25
N TYR A 57 4.29 -2.49 2.34
CA TYR A 57 3.80 -1.11 2.52
C TYR A 57 4.24 -0.47 3.86
N ASN A 58 4.38 -1.27 4.93
CA ASN A 58 4.77 -0.75 6.24
C ASN A 58 6.25 -0.36 6.27
N GLU A 59 7.12 -1.21 5.72
CA GLU A 59 8.55 -0.93 5.58
C GLU A 59 8.77 0.27 4.65
N ALA A 60 8.08 0.34 3.52
CA ALA A 60 8.14 1.50 2.63
C ALA A 60 7.71 2.80 3.34
N PHE A 61 6.62 2.75 4.12
CA PHE A 61 6.17 3.88 4.93
C PHE A 61 7.23 4.29 5.96
N LYS A 62 7.79 3.34 6.69
CA LYS A 62 8.82 3.59 7.70
C LYS A 62 10.07 4.23 7.10
N GLN A 63 10.56 3.69 5.97
CA GLN A 63 11.70 4.26 5.24
C GLN A 63 11.40 5.68 4.76
N LYS A 64 10.18 5.95 4.30
CA LYS A 64 9.76 7.30 3.92
C LYS A 64 9.76 8.23 5.13
N MET A 65 9.23 7.81 6.27
CA MET A 65 9.21 8.62 7.49
C MET A 65 10.63 8.92 8.01
N GLU A 66 11.54 7.95 8.00
CA GLU A 66 12.95 8.13 8.37
C GLU A 66 13.68 9.14 7.46
N SER A 67 13.29 9.22 6.19
CA SER A 67 13.87 10.17 5.23
C SER A 67 13.46 11.62 5.47
N LEU A 68 12.36 11.86 6.20
CA LEU A 68 11.83 13.18 6.44
C LEU A 68 12.43 13.77 7.71
N GLU A 69 13.24 14.82 7.55
CA GLU A 69 13.93 15.49 8.65
C GLU A 69 12.98 15.97 9.75
N TYR A 70 11.81 16.49 9.38
CA TYR A 70 10.77 16.94 10.30
C TYR A 70 10.32 15.87 11.30
N TYR A 71 10.30 14.59 10.91
CA TYR A 71 9.81 13.51 11.77
C TYR A 71 10.91 12.83 12.60
N LYS A 72 12.14 13.36 12.59
CA LYS A 72 13.22 12.87 13.48
C LYS A 72 12.98 13.26 14.94
N ASP A 73 12.39 14.43 15.16
CA ASP A 73 12.07 14.99 16.47
C ASP A 73 10.56 15.21 16.69
N HIS A 74 9.74 15.13 15.63
CA HIS A 74 8.28 15.25 15.73
C HIS A 74 7.58 13.90 15.64
N LYS A 75 6.55 13.73 16.47
CA LYS A 75 5.68 12.54 16.41
C LYS A 75 4.57 12.74 15.39
N LEU A 76 4.20 11.65 14.72
CA LEU A 76 3.00 11.60 13.90
C LEU A 76 1.76 11.72 14.79
N ARG A 77 0.80 12.55 14.38
CA ARG A 77 -0.50 12.65 15.06
C ARG A 77 -1.20 11.29 15.07
N SER A 78 -1.90 10.96 16.15
CA SER A 78 -2.57 9.65 16.34
C SER A 78 -3.66 9.37 15.32
N ASN A 79 -4.28 10.40 14.75
CA ASN A 79 -5.33 10.30 13.73
C ASN A 79 -4.83 10.57 12.30
N ALA A 80 -3.52 10.47 12.08
CA ALA A 80 -2.93 10.70 10.76
C ALA A 80 -3.48 9.74 9.71
N VAL A 81 -3.56 10.25 8.49
CA VAL A 81 -3.72 9.41 7.30
C VAL A 81 -2.30 9.04 6.87
N LEU A 82 -1.98 7.75 6.91
CA LEU A 82 -0.66 7.22 6.56
C LEU A 82 -0.51 7.07 5.05
N ALA A 83 -1.59 6.70 4.36
CA ALA A 83 -1.64 6.57 2.92
C ALA A 83 -3.06 6.74 2.38
N TYR A 84 -3.16 6.97 1.07
CA TYR A 84 -4.42 6.90 0.31
C TYR A 84 -4.36 5.71 -0.62
N GLU A 85 -5.39 4.86 -0.56
CA GLU A 85 -5.63 3.84 -1.58
C GLU A 85 -6.57 4.45 -2.61
N ILE A 86 -6.14 4.47 -3.86
CA ILE A 86 -6.92 4.99 -4.99
C ILE A 86 -7.22 3.82 -5.91
N VAL A 87 -8.49 3.49 -6.11
CA VAL A 87 -8.94 2.47 -7.05
C VAL A 87 -9.43 3.18 -8.30
N THR A 88 -8.89 2.79 -9.46
CA THR A 88 -9.25 3.32 -10.79
C THR A 88 -9.69 2.17 -11.69
N THR A 89 -10.87 2.25 -12.30
CA THR A 89 -11.40 1.23 -13.23
C THR A 89 -12.40 1.80 -14.22
#